data_AF-A0A1B1AKN8-F1
#
_entry.id   AF-A0A1B1AKN8-F1
#
_cell.length_a   1.000
_cell.length_b   1.000
_cell.length_c   1.000
_cell.angle_alpha   90.00
_cell.angle_beta   90.00
_cell.angle_gamma   90.00
#
_symmetry.space_group_name_H-M   'P 1'
#
loop_
_entity.id
_entity.type
_entity.pdbx_description
1 polymer ?
#
loop_
_entity_poly.entity_id
_entity_poly.type
_entity_poly.pdbx_seq_one_letter_code
_entity_poly.pdbx_strand_id
1 'polypeptide(L)'
;MDLWIDDEAETSSDPMDTVEAVIGSDDRFQCERAEDGDVHFSFKTSWGESVGYFSYRHELPALLFTLGFEIQAPVSRRMEATKLASLINENLWLGHFDVWSDDGTIIFRHAMPMIGRDEISIGEIQAMLAAAMDAAERFSPAFQYVILGNMSAEDSSAAALFETCGEA
;
A
#
# COMPACT_ATOMS: atom_id res chain seq x y z
N MET A 1 19.18 32.09 -6.35
CA MET A 1 20.41 31.89 -5.56
C MET A 1 20.70 30.42 -5.73
N ASP A 2 21.45 30.13 -6.78
CA ASP A 2 21.67 28.75 -7.25
C ASP A 2 22.70 28.11 -6.32
N LEU A 3 22.25 27.09 -5.58
CA LEU A 3 23.11 26.26 -4.76
C LEU A 3 23.60 25.11 -5.62
N TRP A 4 24.71 25.34 -6.30
CA TRP A 4 25.56 24.26 -6.80
C TRP A 4 26.30 23.69 -5.60
N ILE A 5 26.08 22.42 -5.31
CA ILE A 5 27.01 21.61 -4.50
C ILE A 5 27.63 20.61 -5.47
N ASP A 6 28.95 20.56 -5.39
CA ASP A 6 29.85 19.78 -6.21
C ASP A 6 29.61 18.27 -6.02
N ASP A 7 29.76 17.56 -7.13
CA ASP A 7 29.58 16.14 -7.36
C ASP A 7 30.69 15.34 -6.64
N GLU A 8 30.57 15.11 -5.33
CA GLU A 8 31.16 13.91 -4.76
C GLU A 8 30.26 12.75 -5.13
N ALA A 9 30.73 11.92 -6.06
CA ALA A 9 30.16 10.62 -6.38
C ALA A 9 30.23 9.70 -5.14
N GLU A 10 29.42 10.01 -4.13
CA GLU A 10 28.94 9.02 -3.19
C GLU A 10 28.13 8.03 -4.03
N THR A 11 28.51 6.76 -4.00
CA THR A 11 27.65 5.67 -4.42
C THR A 11 26.41 5.70 -3.53
N SER A 12 25.47 6.60 -3.85
CA SER A 12 24.13 6.62 -3.30
C SER A 12 23.54 5.25 -3.62
N SER A 13 23.30 4.47 -2.57
CA SER A 13 22.60 3.20 -2.69
C SER A 13 21.21 3.52 -3.22
N ASP A 14 20.81 2.87 -4.31
CA ASP A 14 19.45 2.99 -4.80
C ASP A 14 18.49 2.50 -3.69
N PRO A 15 17.55 3.32 -3.20
CA PRO A 15 16.59 2.89 -2.19
C PRO A 15 15.83 1.62 -2.60
N MET A 16 15.65 1.39 -3.90
CA MET A 16 14.99 0.21 -4.45
C MET A 16 15.81 -1.07 -4.24
N ASP A 17 17.14 -1.00 -4.11
CA ASP A 17 17.97 -2.17 -3.78
C ASP A 17 17.66 -2.67 -2.37
N THR A 18 17.41 -1.75 -1.44
CA THR A 18 17.00 -2.12 -0.07
C THR A 18 15.60 -2.72 -0.06
N VAL A 19 14.68 -2.16 -0.86
CA VAL A 19 13.32 -2.70 -1.01
C VAL A 19 13.37 -4.14 -1.54
N GLU A 20 14.09 -4.37 -2.64
CA GLU A 20 14.24 -5.69 -3.24
C GLU A 20 14.87 -6.69 -2.27
N ALA A 21 15.91 -6.29 -1.54
CA ALA A 21 16.54 -7.12 -0.52
C ALA A 21 15.58 -7.50 0.62
N VAL A 22 14.76 -6.55 1.09
CA VAL A 22 13.80 -6.81 2.17
C VAL A 22 12.71 -7.77 1.71
N ILE A 23 12.08 -7.52 0.56
CA ILE A 23 11.00 -8.39 0.05
C ILE A 23 11.56 -9.76 -0.33
N GLY A 24 12.69 -9.81 -1.02
CA GLY A 24 13.34 -11.05 -1.45
C GLY A 24 13.89 -11.89 -0.29
N SER A 25 14.00 -11.34 0.92
CA SER A 25 14.38 -12.08 2.12
C SER A 25 13.23 -12.88 2.75
N ASP A 26 11.99 -12.71 2.28
CA ASP A 26 10.79 -13.35 2.82
C ASP A 26 10.09 -14.21 1.76
N ASP A 27 10.09 -15.52 2.00
CA ASP A 27 9.61 -16.58 1.11
C ASP A 27 8.12 -16.45 0.77
N ARG A 28 7.36 -15.67 1.56
CA ARG A 28 5.93 -15.44 1.34
C ARG A 28 5.67 -14.55 0.13
N PHE A 29 6.67 -13.77 -0.28
CA PHE A 29 6.56 -12.85 -1.39
C PHE A 29 7.10 -13.46 -2.68
N GLN A 30 6.49 -13.09 -3.80
CA GLN A 30 7.13 -13.13 -5.10
C GLN A 30 7.51 -11.70 -5.47
N CYS A 31 8.73 -11.47 -5.96
CA CYS A 31 9.26 -10.13 -6.18
C CYS A 31 9.99 -10.07 -7.52
N GLU A 32 9.81 -8.98 -8.26
CA GLU A 32 10.48 -8.69 -9.52
C GLU A 32 10.75 -7.20 -9.63
N ARG A 33 11.97 -6.84 -10.04
CA ARG A 33 12.32 -5.46 -10.38
C ARG A 33 12.05 -5.22 -11.87
N ALA A 34 11.16 -4.28 -12.16
CA ALA A 34 10.78 -3.91 -13.52
C ALA A 34 11.87 -3.06 -14.21
N GLU A 35 11.77 -2.93 -15.54
CA GLU A 35 12.72 -2.16 -16.35
C GLU A 35 12.76 -0.67 -15.99
N ASP A 36 11.65 -0.13 -15.47
CA ASP A 36 11.54 1.25 -15.00
C ASP A 36 12.07 1.46 -13.58
N GLY A 37 12.55 0.39 -12.93
CA GLY A 37 13.16 0.40 -11.60
C GLY A 37 12.18 0.13 -10.46
N ASP A 38 10.87 0.09 -10.73
CA ASP A 38 9.86 -0.24 -9.72
C ASP A 38 10.02 -1.70 -9.26
N VAL A 39 9.78 -1.95 -7.98
CA VAL A 39 9.83 -3.30 -7.42
C VAL A 39 8.41 -3.77 -7.20
N HIS A 40 7.97 -4.70 -8.04
CA HIS A 40 6.68 -5.36 -7.97
C HIS A 40 6.76 -6.56 -7.05
N PHE A 41 5.68 -6.80 -6.30
CA PHE A 41 5.58 -7.98 -5.46
C PHE A 41 4.14 -8.50 -5.36
N SER A 42 3.99 -9.76 -5.01
CA SER A 42 2.71 -10.35 -4.63
C SER A 42 2.84 -11.23 -3.40
N PHE A 43 1.74 -11.37 -2.66
CA PHE A 43 1.63 -12.30 -1.53
C PHE A 43 0.19 -12.80 -1.37
N LYS A 44 0.05 -13.95 -0.72
CA LYS A 44 -1.27 -14.54 -0.44
C LYS A 44 -1.86 -13.96 0.84
N THR A 45 -3.16 -13.75 0.79
CA THR A 45 -4.00 -13.34 1.92
C THR A 45 -5.12 -14.36 2.12
N SER A 46 -5.91 -14.20 3.20
CA SER A 46 -7.16 -14.95 3.38
C SER A 46 -8.19 -14.68 2.29
N TRP A 47 -8.03 -13.59 1.53
CA TRP A 47 -9.03 -13.07 0.58
C TRP A 47 -8.61 -13.20 -0.89
N GLY A 48 -7.47 -13.84 -1.16
CA GLY A 48 -6.91 -13.98 -2.51
C GLY A 48 -5.44 -13.59 -2.56
N GLU A 49 -4.96 -13.25 -3.75
CA GLU A 49 -3.60 -12.74 -3.95
C GLU A 49 -3.62 -11.21 -3.99
N SER A 50 -2.76 -10.58 -3.21
CA SER A 50 -2.55 -9.13 -3.25
C SER A 50 -1.28 -8.81 -4.01
N VAL A 51 -1.36 -7.82 -4.89
CA VAL A 51 -0.24 -7.39 -5.74
C VAL A 51 0.06 -5.93 -5.45
N GLY A 52 1.33 -5.61 -5.26
CA GLY A 52 1.78 -4.26 -4.96
C GLY A 52 3.08 -3.92 -5.67
N TYR A 53 3.49 -2.67 -5.50
CA TYR A 53 4.77 -2.21 -5.97
C TYR A 53 5.29 -1.05 -5.13
N PHE A 54 6.61 -0.93 -5.12
CA PHE A 54 7.33 0.25 -4.67
C PHE A 54 7.84 1.02 -5.87
N SER A 55 7.79 2.34 -5.79
CA SER A 55 8.30 3.25 -6.82
C SER A 55 9.03 4.42 -6.20
N TYR A 56 10.21 4.75 -6.71
CA TYR A 56 10.97 5.91 -6.25
C TYR A 56 10.75 7.11 -7.18
N ARG A 57 10.38 8.26 -6.62
CA ARG A 57 10.21 9.52 -7.36
C ARG A 57 11.43 10.41 -7.16
N HIS A 58 12.06 10.86 -8.25
CA HIS A 58 13.26 11.70 -8.17
C HIS A 58 12.94 13.20 -8.05
N GLU A 59 11.89 13.69 -8.70
CA GLU A 59 11.56 15.12 -8.74
C GLU A 59 11.07 15.64 -7.38
N LEU A 60 10.32 14.80 -6.68
CA LEU A 60 9.96 14.97 -5.29
C LEU A 60 10.39 13.69 -4.56
N PRO A 61 11.66 13.62 -4.09
CA PRO A 61 12.25 12.45 -3.45
C PRO A 61 11.29 11.79 -2.47
N ALA A 62 10.75 10.65 -2.89
CA ALA A 62 9.79 9.88 -2.11
C ALA A 62 9.77 8.43 -2.57
N LEU A 63 9.72 7.51 -1.61
CA LEU A 63 9.39 6.12 -1.86
C LEU A 63 7.88 5.94 -1.75
N LEU A 64 7.25 5.64 -2.88
CA LEU A 64 5.82 5.37 -2.98
C LEU A 64 5.58 3.87 -2.86
N PHE A 65 4.50 3.52 -2.21
CA PHE A 65 4.02 2.15 -2.08
C PHE A 65 2.55 2.10 -2.46
N THR A 66 2.20 1.10 -3.26
CA THR A 66 0.81 0.79 -3.60
C THR A 66 0.59 -0.70 -3.46
N LEU A 67 -0.51 -1.09 -2.82
CA LEU A 67 -1.04 -2.44 -2.80
C LEU A 67 -2.44 -2.43 -3.39
N GLY A 68 -2.65 -3.18 -4.47
CA GLY A 68 -3.94 -3.37 -5.11
C GLY A 68 -4.72 -4.54 -4.50
N PHE A 69 -6.02 -4.35 -4.36
CA PHE A 69 -6.94 -5.37 -3.88
C PHE A 69 -7.62 -6.04 -5.08
N GLU A 70 -7.88 -7.35 -4.98
CA GLU A 70 -8.49 -8.13 -6.07
C GLU A 70 -9.93 -7.69 -6.39
N ILE A 71 -10.63 -7.11 -5.40
CA ILE A 71 -11.98 -6.60 -5.59
C ILE A 71 -11.99 -5.18 -6.15
N GLN A 72 -12.84 -4.96 -7.15
CA GLN A 72 -13.03 -3.67 -7.81
C GLN A 72 -14.44 -3.14 -7.60
N ALA A 73 -14.56 -1.85 -7.27
CA ALA A 73 -15.84 -1.22 -7.02
C ALA A 73 -16.57 -0.89 -8.34
N PRO A 74 -17.72 -1.54 -8.64
CA PRO A 74 -18.52 -1.17 -9.79
C PRO A 74 -19.07 0.25 -9.63
N VAL A 75 -19.43 0.90 -10.74
CA VAL A 75 -19.93 2.29 -10.75
C VAL A 75 -21.07 2.51 -9.74
N SER A 76 -21.99 1.55 -9.59
CA SER A 76 -23.11 1.63 -8.65
C SER A 76 -22.72 1.60 -7.17
N ARG A 77 -21.52 1.11 -6.83
CA ARG A 77 -21.01 0.97 -5.46
C ARG A 77 -19.77 1.83 -5.17
N ARG A 78 -19.21 2.51 -6.18
CA ARG A 78 -17.97 3.29 -6.07
C ARG A 78 -18.03 4.39 -5.01
N MET A 79 -19.15 5.11 -4.94
CA MET A 79 -19.36 6.13 -3.89
C MET A 79 -19.36 5.52 -2.49
N GLU A 80 -20.00 4.37 -2.33
CA GLU A 80 -20.06 3.67 -1.03
C GLU A 80 -18.70 3.11 -0.63
N ALA A 81 -17.95 2.54 -1.59
CA ALA A 81 -16.58 2.08 -1.36
C ALA A 81 -15.64 3.23 -0.98
N THR A 82 -15.78 4.40 -1.63
CA THR A 82 -15.00 5.61 -1.30
C THR A 82 -15.31 6.11 0.10
N LYS A 83 -16.59 6.07 0.49
CA LYS A 83 -17.03 6.42 1.85
C LYS A 83 -16.46 5.44 2.88
N LEU A 84 -16.49 4.13 2.59
CA LEU A 84 -15.87 3.12 3.45
C LEU A 84 -14.37 3.35 3.61
N ALA A 85 -13.64 3.61 2.52
CA ALA A 85 -12.22 3.93 2.58
C ALA A 85 -11.95 5.12 3.51
N SER A 86 -12.77 6.17 3.43
CA SER A 86 -12.65 7.34 4.31
C SER A 86 -12.84 6.98 5.79
N LEU A 87 -13.84 6.16 6.14
CA LEU A 87 -14.10 5.72 7.51
C LEU A 87 -12.97 4.84 8.07
N ILE A 88 -12.43 3.94 7.24
CA ILE A 88 -11.31 3.08 7.63
C ILE A 88 -10.06 3.95 7.89
N ASN A 89 -9.79 4.92 7.01
CA ASN A 89 -8.62 5.78 7.09
C ASN A 89 -8.52 6.56 8.41
N GLU A 90 -9.64 6.89 9.04
CA GLU A 90 -9.66 7.53 10.37
C GLU A 90 -8.97 6.69 11.47
N ASN A 91 -8.87 5.37 11.25
CA ASN A 91 -8.32 4.41 12.21
C ASN A 91 -6.94 3.88 11.79
N LEU A 92 -6.41 4.29 10.63
CA LEU A 92 -5.09 3.86 10.16
C LEU A 92 -4.00 4.80 10.68
N TRP A 93 -2.92 4.22 11.19
CA TRP A 93 -1.73 4.98 11.59
C TRP A 93 -0.72 5.12 10.46
N LEU A 94 -0.68 4.12 9.57
CA LEU A 94 0.24 4.06 8.44
C LEU A 94 -0.56 3.83 7.17
N GLY A 95 -0.28 4.65 6.15
CA GLY A 95 -0.93 4.56 4.84
C GLY A 95 -2.40 4.97 4.85
N HIS A 96 -3.07 4.74 3.73
CA HIS A 96 -4.48 5.02 3.53
C HIS A 96 -5.06 4.21 2.37
N PHE A 97 -6.36 4.00 2.38
CA PHE A 97 -7.13 3.50 1.25
C PHE A 97 -7.50 4.61 0.28
N ASP A 98 -7.46 4.28 -1.00
CA ASP A 98 -7.96 5.08 -2.10
C ASP A 98 -8.82 4.20 -3.02
N VAL A 99 -9.81 4.82 -3.67
CA VAL A 99 -10.69 4.16 -4.64
C VAL A 99 -10.64 4.97 -5.91
N TRP A 100 -9.99 4.44 -6.95
CA TRP A 100 -9.78 5.18 -8.17
C TRP A 100 -11.10 5.54 -8.85
N SER A 101 -11.23 6.81 -9.23
CA SER A 101 -12.45 7.35 -9.84
C SER A 101 -12.79 6.70 -11.16
N ASP A 102 -11.77 6.25 -11.90
CA ASP A 102 -11.88 5.86 -13.29
C ASP A 102 -12.45 4.44 -13.39
N ASP A 103 -11.81 3.49 -12.72
CA ASP A 103 -12.14 2.07 -12.79
C ASP A 103 -12.71 1.52 -11.48
N GLY A 104 -12.56 2.20 -10.34
CA GLY A 104 -12.99 1.71 -9.03
C GLY A 104 -12.02 0.73 -8.39
N THR A 105 -10.77 0.68 -8.87
CA THR A 105 -9.69 -0.09 -8.24
C THR A 105 -9.51 0.38 -6.81
N ILE A 106 -9.52 -0.56 -5.87
CA ILE A 106 -9.27 -0.31 -4.45
C ILE A 106 -7.81 -0.56 -4.19
N ILE A 107 -7.15 0.41 -3.57
CA ILE A 107 -5.74 0.31 -3.24
C ILE A 107 -5.49 0.80 -1.81
N PHE A 108 -4.44 0.27 -1.21
CA PHE A 108 -3.80 0.84 -0.05
C PHE A 108 -2.50 1.52 -0.50
N ARG A 109 -2.27 2.76 -0.07
CA ARG A 109 -1.11 3.56 -0.42
C ARG A 109 -0.34 4.00 0.81
N HIS A 110 0.97 4.06 0.67
CA HIS A 110 1.87 4.70 1.62
C HIS A 110 2.91 5.51 0.85
N ALA A 111 3.45 6.56 1.47
CA ALA A 111 4.57 7.31 0.93
C ALA A 111 5.56 7.63 2.05
N MET A 112 6.85 7.46 1.78
CA MET A 112 7.93 7.89 2.66
C MET A 112 8.68 9.04 2.01
N PRO A 113 8.72 10.24 2.61
CA PRO A 113 9.53 11.34 2.11
C PRO A 113 11.02 10.99 2.19
N MET A 114 11.76 11.26 1.11
CA MET A 114 13.19 10.97 0.98
C MET A 114 14.04 12.23 0.81
N ILE A 115 13.45 13.42 0.92
CA ILE A 115 14.19 14.69 0.85
C ILE A 115 15.20 14.75 2.00
N GLY A 116 16.48 14.92 1.65
CA GLY A 116 17.58 14.96 2.61
C GLY A 116 17.92 13.60 3.22
N ARG A 117 17.50 12.51 2.57
CA ARG A 117 17.84 11.14 2.94
C ARG A 117 18.58 10.48 1.79
N ASP A 118 19.70 9.86 2.12
CA ASP A 118 20.47 9.08 1.14
C ASP A 118 20.00 7.62 1.10
N GLU A 119 19.39 7.14 2.19
CA GLU A 119 18.95 5.75 2.35
C GLU A 119 17.60 5.63 3.09
N ILE A 120 16.96 4.48 2.88
CA ILE A 120 15.81 4.01 3.67
C ILE A 120 16.23 2.79 4.49
N SER A 121 15.79 2.70 5.74
CA SER A 121 16.12 1.56 6.60
C SER A 121 15.25 0.35 6.30
N ILE A 122 15.80 -0.84 6.56
CA ILE A 122 15.07 -2.11 6.49
C ILE A 122 13.78 -2.07 7.32
N GLY A 123 13.86 -1.50 8.53
CA GLY A 123 12.70 -1.40 9.44
C GLY A 123 11.58 -0.52 8.89
N GLU A 124 11.90 0.54 8.14
CA GLU A 124 10.91 1.40 7.49
C GLU A 124 10.15 0.65 6.38
N ILE A 125 10.87 -0.12 5.55
CA ILE A 125 10.25 -0.96 4.50
C ILE A 125 9.38 -2.06 5.14
N GLN A 126 9.91 -2.73 6.17
CA GLN A 126 9.16 -3.75 6.92
C GLN A 126 7.89 -3.18 7.55
N ALA A 127 7.94 -1.96 8.09
CA ALA A 127 6.77 -1.30 8.65
C ALA A 127 5.71 -0.99 7.58
N MET A 128 6.13 -0.55 6.39
CA MET A 128 5.22 -0.31 5.26
C MET A 128 4.56 -1.62 4.79
N LEU A 129 5.33 -2.69 4.65
CA LEU A 129 4.82 -4.02 4.29
C LEU A 129 3.85 -4.55 5.35
N ALA A 130 4.22 -4.50 6.63
CA ALA A 130 3.38 -4.97 7.73
C ALA A 130 2.05 -4.21 7.80
N ALA A 131 2.07 -2.88 7.64
CA ALA A 131 0.86 -2.07 7.59
C ALA A 131 -0.05 -2.45 6.41
N ALA A 132 0.53 -2.69 5.24
CA ALA A 132 -0.24 -3.07 4.06
C ALA A 132 -0.83 -4.47 4.16
N MET A 133 -0.08 -5.43 4.72
CA MET A 133 -0.57 -6.79 4.98
C MET A 133 -1.70 -6.79 6.01
N ASP A 134 -1.55 -6.06 7.11
CA ASP A 134 -2.61 -5.89 8.12
C ASP A 134 -3.86 -5.26 7.48
N ALA A 135 -3.68 -4.22 6.68
CA ALA A 135 -4.79 -3.57 5.97
C ALA A 135 -5.51 -4.53 5.00
N ALA A 136 -4.75 -5.37 4.26
CA ALA A 136 -5.28 -6.36 3.34
C ALA A 136 -6.10 -7.44 4.05
N GLU A 137 -5.59 -8.01 5.14
CA GLU A 137 -6.31 -9.03 5.90
C GLU A 137 -7.55 -8.47 6.59
N ARG A 138 -7.40 -7.30 7.22
CA ARG A 138 -8.45 -6.71 8.07
C ARG A 138 -9.59 -6.08 7.29
N PHE A 139 -9.31 -5.41 6.17
CA PHE A 139 -10.29 -4.54 5.52
C PHE A 139 -10.78 -5.05 4.15
N SER A 140 -10.17 -6.10 3.58
CA SER A 140 -10.76 -6.79 2.41
C SER A 140 -12.22 -7.21 2.64
N PRO A 141 -12.62 -7.75 3.81
CA PRO A 141 -14.03 -8.12 4.07
C PRO A 141 -14.98 -6.93 3.98
N ALA A 142 -14.57 -5.78 4.52
CA ALA A 142 -15.39 -4.58 4.52
C ALA A 142 -15.75 -4.16 3.09
N PHE A 143 -14.77 -4.18 2.18
CA PHE A 143 -15.00 -3.88 0.77
C PHE A 143 -15.88 -4.94 0.09
N GLN A 144 -15.72 -6.23 0.43
CA GLN A 144 -16.61 -7.28 -0.06
C GLN A 144 -18.05 -7.10 0.42
N TYR A 145 -18.28 -6.71 1.67
CA TYR A 145 -19.61 -6.43 2.21
C TYR A 145 -20.28 -5.25 1.50
N VAL A 146 -19.54 -4.18 1.23
CA VAL A 146 -20.06 -3.04 0.46
C VAL A 146 -20.37 -3.47 -0.97
N ILE A 147 -19.45 -4.16 -1.65
CA ILE A 147 -19.55 -4.39 -3.09
C ILE A 147 -20.47 -5.56 -3.43
N LEU A 148 -20.31 -6.69 -2.75
CA LEU A 148 -21.05 -7.92 -2.98
C LEU A 148 -22.26 -8.06 -2.07
N GLY A 149 -22.14 -7.63 -0.80
CA GLY A 149 -23.20 -7.69 0.21
C GLY A 149 -24.19 -6.53 0.18
N ASN A 150 -23.92 -5.48 -0.61
CA ASN A 150 -24.73 -4.26 -0.71
C ASN A 150 -24.97 -3.56 0.65
N MET A 151 -24.08 -3.75 1.62
CA MET A 151 -24.13 -3.10 2.93
C MET A 151 -23.74 -1.62 2.86
N SER A 152 -24.13 -0.83 3.86
CA SER A 152 -23.64 0.55 3.99
C SER A 152 -22.18 0.57 4.40
N ALA A 153 -21.45 1.64 4.08
CA ALA A 153 -20.07 1.85 4.49
C ALA A 153 -19.93 1.81 6.02
N GLU A 154 -20.89 2.39 6.75
CA GLU A 154 -20.92 2.36 8.21
C GLU A 154 -21.05 0.94 8.76
N ASP A 155 -22.03 0.17 8.26
CA ASP A 155 -22.27 -1.19 8.73
C ASP A 155 -21.08 -2.10 8.36
N SER A 156 -20.51 -1.95 7.17
CA SER A 156 -19.34 -2.72 6.73
C SER A 156 -18.09 -2.37 7.52
N SER A 157 -17.86 -1.08 7.83
CA SER A 157 -16.76 -0.65 8.70
C SER A 157 -16.91 -1.22 10.10
N ALA A 158 -18.13 -1.18 10.67
CA ALA A 158 -18.40 -1.73 11.99
C ALA A 158 -18.20 -3.25 12.04
N ALA A 159 -18.65 -3.97 11.00
CA ALA A 159 -18.50 -5.42 10.90
C ALA A 159 -17.02 -5.84 10.86
N ALA A 160 -16.20 -5.17 10.04
CA ALA A 160 -14.77 -5.48 9.93
C ALA A 160 -13.98 -5.20 11.23
N LEU A 161 -14.38 -4.19 12.00
CA LEU A 161 -13.81 -3.93 13.33
C LEU A 161 -14.19 -5.02 14.35
N PHE A 162 -15.40 -5.59 14.25
CA PHE A 162 -15.91 -6.61 15.18
C PHE A 162 -15.29 -7.99 14.93
N GLU A 163 -15.13 -8.41 13.67
CA GLU A 163 -14.50 -9.69 13.33
C GLU A 163 -13.04 -9.74 13.81
N THR A 164 -12.31 -8.61 13.80
CA THR A 164 -10.95 -8.55 14.34
C THR A 164 -10.82 -8.71 15.86
N CYS A 165 -11.91 -8.64 16.63
CA CYS A 165 -11.89 -8.99 18.06
C CYS A 165 -12.22 -10.47 18.33
N GLY A 166 -12.58 -11.25 17.30
CA GLY A 166 -13.03 -12.63 17.41
C GLY A 166 -11.93 -13.69 17.23
N GLU A 167 -10.76 -13.33 16.72
CA GLU A 167 -9.60 -14.22 16.60
C GLU A 167 -8.49 -13.77 17.56
N ALA A 168 -8.55 -14.27 18.80
CA ALA A 168 -7.50 -14.16 19.82
C ALA A 168 -7.34 -15.50 20.55
#